data_AF-A0A3A4PMR1-F1
#
_entry.id   AF-A0A3A4PMR1-F1
#
_cell.length_a   1.000
_cell.length_b   1.000
_cell.length_c   1.000
_cell.angle_alpha   90.00
_cell.angle_beta   90.00
_cell.angle_gamma   90.00
#
_symmetry.space_group_name_H-M   'P 1'
#
loop_
_entity.id
_entity.type
_entity.pdbx_description
1 polymer ?
#
loop_
_entity_poly.entity_id
_entity_poly.type
_entity_poly.pdbx_seq_one_letter_code
_entity_poly.pdbx_strand_id
1 'polypeptide(L)'
;MQHIKHELHLEFMRRYSTVDEEDFLFRCTYGNHVFQCISTLLIDISFLSIVGDNPNAAQNFESCPFDEDERISRCSNAINRSKRLADILFISPYNRFTLREKNSVLSRIKKEELVFTQHSEELSRVKNQLMEFLVEIKPSCQHIRTMLIEYLQAMIEQFQCLIRFYTIEIEVGNRFVDFFSDFVETHFSRIQSRLNPKTVNEILTIFHTMRRNYEMDLHGIKTVNFAMLKLIVGRFEDDLQERRNQLDALQTAMSLLEQIVSELDGSVTTTPACVCSSQKMASTSNSAGNGMAFILRWFQGFKRRK
;
A
#
# COMPACT_ATOMS: atom_id res chain seq x y z
N MET A 1 -6.70 12.39 -8.99
CA MET A 1 -7.55 13.54 -8.57
C MET A 1 -9.04 13.27 -8.79
N GLN A 2 -9.47 12.88 -9.99
CA GLN A 2 -10.85 12.42 -10.21
C GLN A 2 -11.19 11.19 -9.35
N HIS A 3 -10.23 10.31 -9.05
CA HIS A 3 -10.42 9.15 -8.17
C HIS A 3 -10.93 9.50 -6.76
N ILE A 4 -10.40 10.53 -6.09
CA ILE A 4 -10.86 10.91 -4.74
C ILE A 4 -12.31 11.38 -4.77
N LYS A 5 -12.67 12.19 -5.76
CA LYS A 5 -14.06 12.63 -5.95
C LYS A 5 -14.98 11.47 -6.28
N HIS A 6 -14.52 10.57 -7.16
CA HIS A 6 -15.25 9.40 -7.58
C HIS A 6 -15.50 8.45 -6.39
N GLU A 7 -14.51 8.24 -5.54
CA GLU A 7 -14.63 7.40 -4.34
C GLU A 7 -15.64 7.98 -3.35
N LEU A 8 -15.56 9.29 -3.06
CA LEU A 8 -16.53 9.97 -2.21
C LEU A 8 -17.95 9.92 -2.78
N HIS A 9 -18.08 9.98 -4.11
CA HIS A 9 -19.36 9.82 -4.80
C HIS A 9 -19.89 8.39 -4.70
N LEU A 10 -19.07 7.38 -5.00
CA LEU A 10 -19.45 5.96 -4.88
C LEU A 10 -19.88 5.59 -3.46
N GLU A 11 -19.14 6.06 -2.46
CA GLU A 11 -19.48 5.82 -1.05
C GLU A 11 -20.84 6.43 -0.68
N PHE A 12 -21.16 7.62 -1.21
CA PHE A 12 -22.48 8.20 -1.02
C PHE A 12 -23.58 7.31 -1.61
N MET A 13 -23.40 6.89 -2.85
CA MET A 13 -24.36 6.06 -3.56
C MET A 13 -24.56 4.71 -2.86
N ARG A 14 -23.51 4.11 -2.30
CA ARG A 14 -23.59 2.89 -1.47
C ARG A 14 -24.43 3.11 -0.21
N ARG A 15 -24.23 4.24 0.49
CA ARG A 15 -24.95 4.56 1.73
C ARG A 15 -26.42 4.95 1.51
N TYR A 16 -26.72 5.51 0.34
CA TYR A 16 -28.06 5.94 -0.06
C TYR A 16 -28.51 5.20 -1.33
N SER A 17 -28.54 3.86 -1.27
CA SER A 17 -28.84 2.98 -2.41
C SER A 17 -30.24 3.14 -3.03
N THR A 18 -31.11 3.95 -2.40
CA THR A 18 -32.44 4.32 -2.90
C THR A 18 -32.46 5.61 -3.72
N VAL A 19 -31.29 6.25 -3.90
CA VAL A 19 -31.12 7.50 -4.65
C VAL A 19 -30.49 7.15 -6.00
N ASP A 20 -31.17 7.52 -7.09
CA ASP A 20 -30.60 7.42 -8.43
C ASP A 20 -29.47 8.44 -8.61
N GLU A 21 -28.49 8.13 -9.46
CA GLU A 21 -27.30 8.97 -9.69
C GLU A 21 -27.69 10.39 -10.18
N GLU A 22 -28.80 10.51 -10.89
CA GLU A 22 -29.36 11.79 -11.35
C GLU A 22 -29.97 12.63 -10.20
N ASP A 23 -30.42 12.00 -9.11
CA ASP A 23 -31.04 12.63 -7.94
C ASP A 23 -30.04 12.96 -6.81
N PHE A 24 -28.81 12.48 -6.93
CA PHE A 24 -27.71 12.70 -5.98
C PHE A 24 -27.52 14.18 -5.61
N LEU A 25 -27.43 15.04 -6.62
CA LEU A 25 -27.22 16.48 -6.45
C LEU A 25 -28.40 17.20 -5.78
N PHE A 26 -29.61 16.64 -5.89
CA PHE A 26 -30.83 17.22 -5.34
C PHE A 26 -31.06 16.87 -3.88
N ARG A 27 -30.52 15.73 -3.39
CA ARG A 27 -30.65 15.32 -1.98
C ARG A 27 -29.48 15.71 -1.10
N CYS A 28 -28.29 15.96 -1.65
CA CYS A 28 -27.22 16.59 -0.90
C CYS A 28 -27.49 18.10 -0.79
N THR A 29 -28.17 18.53 0.28
CA THR A 29 -28.48 19.96 0.55
C THR A 29 -27.28 20.88 0.32
N TYR A 30 -26.07 20.37 0.59
CA TYR A 30 -24.81 21.09 0.40
C TYR A 30 -23.77 20.33 -0.44
N GLY A 31 -24.14 19.24 -1.11
CA GLY A 31 -23.21 18.40 -1.86
C GLY A 31 -22.44 19.17 -2.93
N ASN A 32 -23.16 19.95 -3.75
CA ASN A 32 -22.53 20.84 -4.74
C ASN A 32 -21.49 21.78 -4.13
N HIS A 33 -21.78 22.35 -2.95
CA HIS A 33 -20.85 23.25 -2.27
C HIS A 33 -19.61 22.50 -1.77
N VAL A 34 -19.80 21.33 -1.16
CA VAL A 34 -18.70 20.50 -0.65
C VAL A 34 -17.80 20.03 -1.80
N PHE A 35 -18.38 19.45 -2.86
CA PHE A 35 -17.62 19.03 -4.03
C PHE A 35 -16.94 20.20 -4.73
N GLN A 36 -17.56 21.38 -4.77
CA GLN A 36 -16.92 22.57 -5.33
C GLN A 36 -15.74 23.03 -4.46
N CYS A 37 -15.87 23.12 -3.14
CA CYS A 37 -14.73 23.42 -2.25
C CYS A 37 -13.60 22.40 -2.43
N ILE A 38 -13.91 21.09 -2.43
CA ILE A 38 -12.90 20.03 -2.66
C ILE A 38 -12.27 20.21 -4.05
N SER A 39 -13.06 20.51 -5.07
CA SER A 39 -12.57 20.76 -6.42
C SER A 39 -11.59 21.91 -6.45
N THR A 40 -11.95 23.05 -5.85
CA THR A 40 -11.09 24.23 -5.81
C THR A 40 -9.80 23.93 -5.06
N LEU A 41 -9.90 23.37 -3.84
CA LEU A 41 -8.74 23.01 -3.02
C LEU A 41 -7.78 22.08 -3.75
N LEU A 42 -8.30 21.11 -4.47
CA LEU A 42 -7.49 20.16 -5.22
C LEU A 42 -6.95 20.78 -6.53
N ILE A 43 -7.75 21.56 -7.27
CA ILE A 43 -7.34 22.24 -8.51
C ILE A 43 -6.17 23.18 -8.24
N ASP A 44 -6.25 23.95 -7.15
CA ASP A 44 -5.20 24.87 -6.70
C ASP A 44 -3.86 24.14 -6.47
N ILE A 45 -3.89 22.85 -6.14
CA ILE A 45 -2.71 22.00 -5.94
C ILE A 45 -2.27 21.31 -7.24
N SER A 46 -3.23 20.90 -8.07
CA SER A 46 -2.98 20.07 -9.26
C SER A 46 -2.48 20.79 -10.51
N PHE A 47 -2.42 22.12 -10.53
CA PHE A 47 -2.02 22.85 -11.73
C PHE A 47 -0.52 23.18 -11.83
N LEU A 48 0.28 23.09 -10.75
CA LEU A 48 1.63 23.69 -10.76
C LEU A 48 2.83 22.83 -10.30
N SER A 49 2.69 21.73 -9.55
CA SER A 49 3.89 21.12 -8.92
C SER A 49 4.11 19.60 -9.10
N ILE A 50 3.10 18.79 -9.44
CA ILE A 50 3.19 17.34 -9.15
C ILE A 50 3.42 16.44 -10.40
N VAL A 51 2.97 16.84 -11.59
CA VAL A 51 3.01 15.99 -12.80
C VAL A 51 4.21 16.30 -13.71
N GLY A 52 4.85 17.46 -13.53
CA GLY A 52 5.96 17.91 -14.39
C GLY A 52 7.26 17.10 -14.26
N ASP A 53 7.52 16.52 -13.08
CA ASP A 53 8.82 15.92 -12.75
C ASP A 53 8.91 14.40 -12.96
N ASN A 54 7.79 13.70 -13.19
CA ASN A 54 7.81 12.26 -13.45
C ASN A 54 6.65 11.84 -14.38
N PRO A 55 6.92 11.55 -15.67
CA PRO A 55 5.87 11.19 -16.64
C PRO A 55 5.14 9.88 -16.29
N ASN A 56 5.74 9.00 -15.47
CA ASN A 56 5.12 7.75 -15.03
C ASN A 56 4.31 7.92 -13.73
N ALA A 57 4.40 9.06 -13.06
CA ALA A 57 3.70 9.29 -11.80
C ALA A 57 2.18 9.28 -11.97
N ALA A 58 1.67 9.83 -13.08
CA ALA A 58 0.24 9.80 -13.39
C ALA A 58 -0.28 8.35 -13.56
N GLN A 59 0.44 7.54 -14.35
CA GLN A 59 0.09 6.13 -14.57
C GLN A 59 0.17 5.30 -13.29
N ASN A 60 1.22 5.51 -12.49
CA ASN A 60 1.37 4.84 -11.19
C ASN A 60 0.26 5.22 -10.23
N PHE A 61 -0.12 6.49 -10.20
CA PHE A 61 -1.22 6.99 -9.39
C PHE A 61 -2.57 6.39 -9.83
N GLU A 62 -2.84 6.28 -11.14
CA GLU A 62 -4.06 5.64 -11.65
C GLU A 62 -4.16 4.15 -11.28
N SER A 63 -3.03 3.45 -11.17
CA SER A 63 -3.00 2.02 -10.78
C SER A 63 -3.16 1.77 -9.27
N CYS A 64 -3.23 2.84 -8.48
CA CYS A 64 -3.27 2.80 -7.02
C CYS A 64 -4.68 2.43 -6.51
N PRO A 65 -4.82 1.51 -5.54
CA PRO A 65 -6.11 1.12 -5.00
C PRO A 65 -6.68 2.23 -4.09
N PHE A 66 -7.41 3.18 -4.67
CA PHE A 66 -8.12 4.23 -3.93
C PHE A 66 -9.43 3.74 -3.28
N ASP A 67 -9.97 2.63 -3.74
CA ASP A 67 -11.11 1.97 -3.11
C ASP A 67 -10.67 1.22 -1.84
N GLU A 68 -11.45 1.39 -0.77
CA GLU A 68 -11.16 0.80 0.54
C GLU A 68 -11.22 -0.73 0.52
N ASP A 69 -12.22 -1.31 -0.13
CA ASP A 69 -12.41 -2.75 -0.24
C ASP A 69 -11.27 -3.39 -1.06
N GLU A 70 -10.82 -2.70 -2.11
CA GLU A 70 -9.66 -3.09 -2.90
C GLU A 70 -8.38 -3.09 -2.05
N ARG A 71 -8.13 -2.07 -1.22
CA ARG A 71 -6.98 -2.05 -0.30
C ARG A 71 -7.04 -3.19 0.70
N ILE A 72 -8.18 -3.41 1.33
CA ILE A 72 -8.38 -4.51 2.30
C ILE A 72 -8.12 -5.86 1.62
N SER A 73 -8.68 -6.08 0.43
CA SER A 73 -8.46 -7.29 -0.35
C SER A 73 -6.99 -7.49 -0.69
N ARG A 74 -6.29 -6.44 -1.16
CA ARG A 74 -4.86 -6.49 -1.47
C ARG A 74 -4.00 -6.79 -0.23
N CYS A 75 -4.30 -6.19 0.93
CA CYS A 75 -3.64 -6.50 2.20
C CYS A 75 -3.85 -7.95 2.60
N SER A 76 -5.10 -8.43 2.61
CA SER A 76 -5.47 -9.81 2.94
C SER A 76 -4.75 -10.82 2.06
N ASN A 77 -4.69 -10.56 0.75
CA ASN A 77 -3.97 -11.40 -0.20
C ASN A 77 -2.47 -11.47 0.10
N ALA A 78 -1.82 -10.33 0.36
CA ALA A 78 -0.40 -10.28 0.69
C ALA A 78 -0.08 -11.01 2.00
N ILE A 79 -0.92 -10.84 3.03
CA ILE A 79 -0.85 -11.55 4.31
C ILE A 79 -0.93 -13.06 4.10
N ASN A 80 -1.97 -13.52 3.40
CA ASN A 80 -2.22 -14.95 3.20
C ASN A 80 -1.09 -15.61 2.42
N ARG A 81 -0.56 -14.95 1.39
CA ARG A 81 0.61 -15.45 0.65
C ARG A 81 1.86 -15.51 1.51
N SER A 82 2.14 -14.45 2.27
CA SER A 82 3.30 -14.40 3.16
C SER A 82 3.26 -15.52 4.20
N LYS A 83 2.09 -15.77 4.81
CA LYS A 83 1.88 -16.88 5.75
C LYS A 83 2.12 -18.24 5.08
N ARG A 84 1.52 -18.48 3.90
CA ARG A 84 1.71 -19.73 3.13
C ARG A 84 3.18 -19.97 2.74
N LEU A 85 3.87 -18.94 2.24
CA LEU A 85 5.28 -19.03 1.88
C LEU A 85 6.14 -19.39 3.10
N ALA A 86 5.90 -18.74 4.25
CA ALA A 86 6.61 -19.05 5.49
C ALA A 86 6.35 -20.49 5.97
N ASP A 87 5.12 -20.99 5.84
CA ASP A 87 4.78 -22.38 6.18
C ASP A 87 5.49 -23.38 5.28
N ILE A 88 5.54 -23.12 3.98
CA ILE A 88 6.17 -24.00 3.00
C ILE A 88 7.68 -24.02 3.19
N LEU A 89 8.28 -22.86 3.42
CA LEU A 89 9.71 -22.76 3.74
C LEU A 89 10.07 -23.53 5.01
N PHE A 90 9.18 -23.53 6.01
CA PHE A 90 9.39 -24.21 7.29
C PHE A 90 9.20 -25.73 7.23
N ILE A 91 8.19 -26.22 6.49
CA ILE A 91 7.91 -27.65 6.37
C ILE A 91 8.98 -28.36 5.52
N SER A 92 9.64 -27.61 4.64
CA SER A 92 10.67 -28.16 3.75
C SER A 92 11.87 -28.73 4.55
N PRO A 93 12.19 -30.02 4.41
CA PRO A 93 13.32 -30.64 5.10
C PRO A 93 14.69 -30.25 4.50
N TYR A 94 14.69 -29.59 3.34
CA TYR A 94 15.89 -29.16 2.62
C TYR A 94 16.26 -27.69 2.91
N ASN A 95 15.45 -26.99 3.71
CA ASN A 95 15.62 -25.57 3.99
C ASN A 95 16.23 -25.33 5.38
N ARG A 96 16.98 -24.22 5.53
CA ARG A 96 17.44 -23.72 6.83
C ARG A 96 16.43 -22.80 7.52
N PHE A 97 15.27 -22.56 6.93
CA PHE A 97 14.24 -21.69 7.48
C PHE A 97 13.70 -22.23 8.80
N THR A 98 14.21 -21.67 9.88
CA THR A 98 13.99 -22.17 11.24
C THR A 98 12.61 -21.81 11.76
N LEU A 99 12.17 -22.51 12.82
CA LEU A 99 10.96 -22.15 13.58
C LEU A 99 11.03 -20.70 14.08
N ARG A 100 12.23 -20.21 14.43
CA ARG A 100 12.46 -18.83 14.84
C ARG A 100 12.15 -17.85 13.71
N GLU A 101 12.61 -18.12 12.49
CA GLU A 101 12.35 -17.25 11.34
C GLU A 101 10.89 -17.26 10.93
N LYS A 102 10.25 -18.44 10.92
CA LYS A 102 8.79 -18.55 10.74
C LYS A 102 8.04 -17.69 11.75
N ASN A 103 8.35 -17.86 13.04
CA ASN A 103 7.69 -17.10 14.10
C ASN A 103 7.97 -15.59 14.00
N SER A 104 9.16 -15.20 13.54
CA SER A 104 9.50 -13.80 13.28
C SER A 104 8.62 -13.20 12.17
N VAL A 105 8.44 -13.91 11.05
CA VAL A 105 7.56 -13.47 9.96
C VAL A 105 6.11 -13.37 10.43
N LEU A 106 5.59 -14.43 11.07
CA LEU A 106 4.21 -14.47 11.55
C LEU A 106 3.92 -13.38 12.61
N SER A 107 4.88 -13.12 13.51
CA SER A 107 4.74 -12.06 14.51
C SER A 107 4.77 -10.67 13.88
N ARG A 108 5.61 -10.46 12.85
CA ARG A 108 5.64 -9.20 12.10
C ARG A 108 4.30 -8.98 11.38
N ILE A 109 3.80 -9.98 10.67
CA ILE A 109 2.48 -9.91 10.02
C ILE A 109 1.38 -9.59 11.04
N LYS A 110 1.33 -10.30 12.17
CA LYS A 110 0.31 -10.06 13.21
C LYS A 110 0.37 -8.64 13.78
N LYS A 111 1.57 -8.09 13.96
CA LYS A 111 1.75 -6.71 14.40
C LYS A 111 1.20 -5.72 13.37
N GLU A 112 1.51 -5.93 12.09
CA GLU A 112 1.02 -5.07 11.01
C GLU A 112 -0.49 -5.22 10.79
N GLU A 113 -1.07 -6.41 10.99
CA GLU A 113 -2.52 -6.65 10.95
C GLU A 113 -3.26 -5.78 11.99
N LEU A 114 -2.74 -5.72 13.22
CA LEU A 114 -3.33 -4.89 14.27
C LEU A 114 -3.31 -3.40 13.92
N VAL A 115 -2.18 -2.93 13.39
CA VAL A 115 -1.98 -1.53 12.97
C VAL A 115 -2.92 -1.21 11.80
N PHE A 116 -3.05 -2.12 10.82
CA PHE A 116 -3.97 -1.95 9.69
C PHE A 116 -5.43 -1.88 10.13
N THR A 117 -5.87 -2.72 11.06
CA THR A 117 -7.24 -2.63 11.62
C THR A 117 -7.50 -1.26 12.23
N GLN A 118 -6.59 -0.74 13.06
CA GLN A 118 -6.73 0.58 13.69
C GLN A 118 -6.84 1.71 12.65
N HIS A 119 -5.97 1.72 11.65
CA HIS A 119 -6.03 2.73 10.59
C HIS A 119 -7.27 2.59 9.68
N SER A 120 -7.84 1.39 9.57
CA SER A 120 -9.06 1.16 8.79
C SER A 120 -10.29 1.67 9.53
N GLU A 121 -10.36 1.47 10.85
CA GLU A 121 -11.38 2.07 11.69
C GLU A 121 -11.31 3.60 11.64
N GLU A 122 -10.11 4.17 11.70
CA GLU A 122 -9.88 5.62 11.62
C GLU A 122 -10.29 6.18 10.26
N LEU A 123 -9.88 5.55 9.16
CA LEU A 123 -10.29 5.96 7.81
C LEU A 123 -11.82 5.93 7.66
N SER A 124 -12.46 4.86 8.12
CA SER A 124 -13.92 4.73 8.08
C SER A 124 -14.60 5.83 8.91
N ARG A 125 -14.07 6.14 10.09
CA ARG A 125 -14.55 7.22 10.96
C ARG A 125 -14.48 8.58 10.26
N VAL A 126 -13.32 8.95 9.72
CA VAL A 126 -13.11 10.24 9.03
C VAL A 126 -13.95 10.32 7.75
N LYS A 127 -14.03 9.22 6.99
CA LYS A 127 -14.90 9.11 5.81
C LYS A 127 -16.35 9.40 6.19
N ASN A 128 -16.88 8.76 7.24
CA ASN A 128 -18.24 8.98 7.71
C ASN A 128 -18.53 10.43 8.12
N GLN A 129 -17.58 11.08 8.79
CA GLN A 129 -17.70 12.49 9.16
C GLN A 129 -17.76 13.42 7.92
N LEU A 130 -16.96 13.12 6.90
CA LEU A 130 -17.01 13.86 5.63
C LEU A 130 -18.37 13.68 4.92
N MET A 131 -18.99 12.49 5.05
CA MET A 131 -20.32 12.22 4.49
C MET A 131 -21.43 13.00 5.20
N GLU A 132 -21.33 13.20 6.52
CA GLU A 132 -22.32 13.98 7.29
C GLU A 132 -22.40 15.44 6.80
N PHE A 133 -21.26 16.00 6.38
CA PHE A 133 -21.19 17.35 5.79
C PHE A 133 -21.93 17.48 4.45
N LEU A 134 -22.19 16.38 3.74
CA LEU A 134 -22.96 16.41 2.49
C LEU A 134 -24.47 16.60 2.75
N VAL A 135 -24.95 16.29 3.96
CA VAL A 135 -26.38 16.13 4.26
C VAL A 135 -26.90 17.17 5.25
N GLU A 136 -26.18 17.45 6.34
CA GLU A 136 -26.81 18.07 7.52
C GLU A 136 -26.41 19.52 7.81
N ILE A 137 -25.19 19.94 7.44
CA ILE A 137 -24.63 21.26 7.79
C ILE A 137 -24.09 21.91 6.52
N LYS A 138 -24.13 23.26 6.41
CA LYS A 138 -23.34 23.99 5.40
C LYS A 138 -21.93 24.20 5.96
N PRO A 139 -20.97 23.28 5.77
CA PRO A 139 -19.62 23.47 6.29
C PRO A 139 -18.97 24.65 5.58
N SER A 140 -18.09 25.38 6.29
CA SER A 140 -17.20 26.32 5.62
C SER A 140 -16.14 25.55 4.82
N CYS A 141 -15.61 26.13 3.73
CA CYS A 141 -14.50 25.47 3.00
C CYS A 141 -13.27 25.21 3.90
N GLN A 142 -13.08 25.96 4.99
CA GLN A 142 -12.02 25.68 5.97
C GLN A 142 -12.25 24.37 6.74
N HIS A 143 -13.50 24.08 7.15
CA HIS A 143 -13.81 22.79 7.78
C HIS A 143 -13.67 21.64 6.78
N ILE A 144 -14.12 21.84 5.53
CA ILE A 144 -13.92 20.85 4.45
C ILE A 144 -12.43 20.58 4.23
N ARG A 145 -11.59 21.63 4.23
CA ARG A 145 -10.14 21.52 4.10
C ARG A 145 -9.52 20.67 5.21
N THR A 146 -9.84 20.96 6.47
CA THR A 146 -9.34 20.17 7.62
C THR A 146 -9.74 18.70 7.51
N MET A 147 -10.99 18.42 7.14
CA MET A 147 -11.48 17.05 7.04
C MET A 147 -10.93 16.31 5.82
N LEU A 148 -10.68 17.02 4.72
CA LEU A 148 -9.98 16.47 3.57
C LEU A 148 -8.53 16.10 3.94
N ILE A 149 -7.83 16.94 4.72
CA ILE A 149 -6.48 16.63 5.22
C ILE A 149 -6.50 15.34 6.07
N GLU A 150 -7.40 15.26 7.05
CA GLU A 150 -7.54 14.07 7.91
C GLU A 150 -7.83 12.81 7.08
N TYR A 151 -8.72 12.93 6.07
CA TYR A 151 -9.06 11.81 5.19
C TYR A 151 -7.86 11.33 4.38
N LEU A 152 -7.10 12.26 3.78
CA LEU A 152 -5.90 11.92 3.01
C LEU A 152 -4.80 11.34 3.90
N GLN A 153 -4.64 11.84 5.13
CA GLN A 153 -3.71 11.28 6.12
C GLN A 153 -4.07 9.84 6.50
N ALA A 154 -5.33 9.56 6.82
CA ALA A 154 -5.78 8.20 7.11
C ALA A 154 -5.58 7.25 5.91
N MET A 155 -5.75 7.76 4.69
CA MET A 155 -5.49 6.99 3.47
C MET A 155 -4.00 6.69 3.28
N ILE A 156 -3.12 7.66 3.56
CA ILE A 156 -1.65 7.48 3.57
C ILE A 156 -1.28 6.38 4.57
N GLU A 157 -1.84 6.38 5.78
CA GLU A 157 -1.59 5.35 6.79
C GLU A 157 -1.98 3.94 6.30
N GLN A 158 -3.11 3.80 5.60
CA GLN A 158 -3.48 2.53 4.96
C GLN A 158 -2.51 2.13 3.84
N PHE A 159 -2.04 3.06 3.01
CA PHE A 159 -1.02 2.76 1.99
C PHE A 159 0.30 2.32 2.62
N GLN A 160 0.72 2.93 3.72
CA GLN A 160 1.90 2.50 4.47
C GLN A 160 1.76 1.06 4.98
N CYS A 161 0.59 0.67 5.48
CA CYS A 161 0.31 -0.72 5.84
C CYS A 161 0.45 -1.66 4.63
N LEU A 162 -0.13 -1.31 3.49
CA LEU A 162 -0.06 -2.12 2.27
C LEU A 162 1.40 -2.29 1.78
N ILE A 163 2.18 -1.21 1.80
CA ILE A 163 3.63 -1.22 1.49
C ILE A 163 4.36 -2.17 2.44
N ARG A 164 4.07 -2.12 3.75
CA ARG A 164 4.68 -3.03 4.73
C ARG A 164 4.34 -4.48 4.39
N PHE A 165 3.08 -4.82 4.12
CA PHE A 165 2.69 -6.18 3.73
C PHE A 165 3.35 -6.66 2.43
N TYR A 166 3.44 -5.81 1.41
CA TYR A 166 4.15 -6.15 0.16
C TYR A 166 5.64 -6.37 0.40
N THR A 167 6.26 -5.58 1.27
CA THR A 167 7.65 -5.78 1.68
C THR A 167 7.83 -7.16 2.34
N ILE A 168 6.92 -7.56 3.23
CA ILE A 168 6.94 -8.91 3.82
C ILE A 168 6.78 -9.99 2.74
N GLU A 169 5.82 -9.83 1.83
CA GLU A 169 5.55 -10.79 0.74
C GLU A 169 6.78 -10.97 -0.13
N ILE A 170 7.44 -9.88 -0.54
CA ILE A 170 8.66 -9.90 -1.35
C ILE A 170 9.82 -10.55 -0.59
N GLU A 171 10.06 -10.17 0.67
CA GLU A 171 11.18 -10.74 1.46
C GLU A 171 11.06 -12.26 1.63
N VAL A 172 9.86 -12.75 1.96
CA VAL A 172 9.61 -14.19 2.14
C VAL A 172 9.59 -14.89 0.77
N GLY A 173 9.06 -14.23 -0.26
CA GLY A 173 9.07 -14.70 -1.63
C GLY A 173 10.47 -14.91 -2.19
N ASN A 174 11.38 -13.95 -1.99
CA ASN A 174 12.78 -14.07 -2.42
C ASN A 174 13.45 -15.29 -1.77
N ARG A 175 13.26 -15.46 -0.46
CA ARG A 175 13.77 -16.65 0.26
C ARG A 175 13.21 -17.95 -0.31
N PHE A 176 11.96 -17.94 -0.75
CA PHE A 176 11.35 -19.08 -1.41
C PHE A 176 11.96 -19.37 -2.78
N VAL A 177 12.18 -18.35 -3.61
CA VAL A 177 12.85 -18.50 -4.91
C VAL A 177 14.27 -19.04 -4.74
N ASP A 178 15.05 -18.45 -3.82
CA ASP A 178 16.43 -18.87 -3.55
C ASP A 178 16.46 -20.35 -3.13
N PHE A 179 15.63 -20.70 -2.14
CA PHE A 179 15.53 -22.07 -1.65
C PHE A 179 15.11 -23.04 -2.76
N PHE A 180 14.05 -22.73 -3.49
CA PHE A 180 13.48 -23.66 -4.45
C PHE A 180 14.37 -23.80 -5.68
N SER A 181 15.07 -22.74 -6.09
CA SER A 181 16.09 -22.80 -7.14
C SER A 181 17.21 -23.77 -6.76
N ASP A 182 17.78 -23.63 -5.57
CA ASP A 182 18.82 -24.54 -5.08
C ASP A 182 18.30 -25.98 -4.95
N PHE A 183 17.08 -26.17 -4.46
CA PHE A 183 16.46 -27.49 -4.40
C PHE A 183 16.34 -28.14 -5.80
N VAL A 184 15.88 -27.38 -6.79
CA VAL A 184 15.74 -27.86 -8.17
C VAL A 184 17.10 -28.23 -8.74
N GLU A 185 18.12 -27.40 -8.55
CA GLU A 185 19.45 -27.60 -9.13
C GLU A 185 20.25 -28.71 -8.45
N THR A 186 20.23 -28.75 -7.12
CA THR A 186 21.10 -29.60 -6.31
C THR A 186 20.46 -30.95 -5.98
N HIS A 187 19.14 -30.99 -5.78
CA HIS A 187 18.46 -32.14 -5.20
C HIS A 187 17.46 -32.82 -6.13
N PHE A 188 16.80 -32.08 -7.03
CA PHE A 188 15.68 -32.63 -7.81
C PHE A 188 16.06 -33.83 -8.68
N SER A 189 17.21 -33.79 -9.35
CA SER A 189 17.70 -34.90 -10.20
C SER A 189 17.83 -36.23 -9.44
N ARG A 190 18.14 -36.19 -8.14
CA ARG A 190 18.31 -37.38 -7.27
C ARG A 190 16.98 -37.95 -6.79
N ILE A 191 15.98 -37.10 -6.62
CA ILE A 191 14.66 -37.49 -6.11
C ILE A 191 13.66 -37.76 -7.24
N GLN A 192 13.88 -37.25 -8.45
CA GLN A 192 12.95 -37.35 -9.58
C GLN A 192 12.56 -38.80 -9.88
N SER A 193 13.52 -39.73 -9.84
CA SER A 193 13.28 -41.16 -10.06
C SER A 193 12.52 -41.86 -8.92
N ARG A 194 12.33 -41.18 -7.78
CA ARG A 194 11.66 -41.67 -6.57
C ARG A 194 10.32 -40.97 -6.31
N LEU A 195 9.97 -39.94 -7.09
CA LEU A 195 8.71 -39.22 -6.94
C LEU A 195 7.55 -40.08 -7.45
N ASN A 196 6.62 -40.41 -6.58
CA ASN A 196 5.36 -41.03 -6.99
C ASN A 196 4.37 -39.94 -7.50
N PRO A 197 3.35 -40.32 -8.28
CA PRO A 197 2.39 -39.37 -8.84
C PRO A 197 1.63 -38.53 -7.79
N LYS A 198 1.42 -39.07 -6.58
CA LYS A 198 0.74 -38.35 -5.49
C LYS A 198 1.58 -37.18 -5.00
N THR A 199 2.87 -37.39 -4.75
CA THR A 199 3.82 -36.35 -4.35
C THR A 199 3.98 -35.30 -5.44
N VAL A 200 3.98 -35.71 -6.70
CA VAL A 200 3.99 -34.79 -7.86
C VAL A 200 2.76 -33.87 -7.83
N ASN A 201 1.56 -34.42 -7.62
CA ASN A 201 0.32 -33.63 -7.52
C ASN A 201 0.33 -32.69 -6.30
N GLU A 202 0.86 -33.13 -5.16
CA GLU A 202 0.99 -32.29 -3.96
C GLU A 202 1.92 -31.09 -4.21
N ILE A 203 3.07 -31.30 -4.85
CA ILE A 203 3.99 -30.22 -5.24
C ILE A 203 3.28 -29.23 -6.16
N LEU A 204 2.59 -29.72 -7.19
CA LEU A 204 1.85 -28.86 -8.13
C LEU A 204 0.73 -28.08 -7.44
N THR A 205 0.03 -28.70 -6.48
CA THR A 205 -1.03 -28.05 -5.69
C THR A 205 -0.45 -26.94 -4.83
N ILE A 206 0.67 -27.20 -4.14
CA ILE A 206 1.38 -26.20 -3.34
C ILE A 206 1.73 -24.97 -4.20
N PHE A 207 2.27 -25.18 -5.39
CA PHE A 207 2.56 -24.09 -6.33
C PHE A 207 1.31 -23.33 -6.80
N HIS A 208 0.24 -24.06 -7.12
CA HIS A 208 -1.01 -23.44 -7.53
C HIS A 208 -1.59 -22.56 -6.41
N THR A 209 -1.49 -22.99 -5.16
CA THR A 209 -1.99 -22.23 -4.01
C THR A 209 -1.14 -21.01 -3.65
N MET A 210 0.10 -20.93 -4.13
CA MET A 210 0.98 -19.77 -3.93
C MET A 210 0.83 -18.70 -5.00
N ARG A 211 0.29 -19.05 -6.18
CA ARG A 211 0.22 -18.15 -7.32
C ARG A 211 -0.90 -17.12 -7.21
N ARG A 212 -0.70 -15.96 -7.85
CA ARG A 212 -1.62 -14.81 -7.79
C ARG A 212 -2.90 -14.99 -8.61
N ASN A 213 -2.77 -15.59 -9.78
CA ASN A 213 -3.86 -15.86 -10.71
C ASN A 213 -3.94 -17.37 -10.96
N TYR A 214 -5.14 -17.94 -10.83
CA TYR A 214 -5.43 -19.37 -10.92
C TYR A 214 -5.30 -19.96 -12.35
N GLU A 215 -4.40 -19.41 -13.19
CA GLU A 215 -4.37 -19.66 -14.64
C GLU A 215 -3.24 -20.58 -15.10
N MET A 216 -2.89 -21.60 -14.31
CA MET A 216 -2.26 -22.77 -14.92
C MET A 216 -3.27 -23.89 -14.90
N ASP A 217 -3.75 -24.24 -16.09
CA ASP A 217 -4.46 -25.49 -16.28
C ASP A 217 -3.46 -26.65 -16.04
N LEU A 218 -3.42 -27.12 -14.80
CA LEU A 218 -2.66 -28.28 -14.39
C LEU A 218 -3.37 -29.58 -14.78
N HIS A 219 -4.59 -29.54 -15.34
CA HIS A 219 -5.30 -30.71 -15.83
C HIS A 219 -4.60 -31.27 -17.07
N GLY A 220 -3.60 -32.12 -16.84
CA GLY A 220 -2.87 -32.81 -17.91
C GLY A 220 -1.41 -33.14 -17.57
N ILE A 221 -0.85 -32.56 -16.52
CA ILE A 221 0.55 -32.74 -16.16
C ILE A 221 0.70 -34.04 -15.36
N LYS A 222 1.05 -35.12 -16.06
CA LYS A 222 1.26 -36.46 -15.45
C LYS A 222 2.64 -36.64 -14.81
N THR A 223 3.60 -35.77 -15.14
CA THR A 223 4.99 -35.85 -14.66
C THR A 223 5.57 -34.46 -14.44
N VAL A 224 6.15 -34.24 -13.26
CA VAL A 224 6.99 -33.06 -13.00
C VAL A 224 8.42 -33.37 -13.42
N ASN A 225 8.97 -32.52 -14.28
CA ASN A 225 10.37 -32.60 -14.70
C ASN A 225 11.12 -31.32 -14.32
N PHE A 226 12.44 -31.37 -14.41
CA PHE A 226 13.33 -30.28 -14.03
C PHE A 226 13.00 -28.96 -14.76
N ALA A 227 12.75 -29.04 -16.07
CA ALA A 227 12.41 -27.87 -16.88
C ALA A 227 11.10 -27.20 -16.42
N MET A 228 10.10 -28.01 -16.05
CA MET A 228 8.83 -27.52 -15.52
C MET A 228 9.01 -26.81 -14.18
N LEU A 229 9.79 -27.38 -13.25
CA LEU A 229 10.06 -26.73 -11.97
C LEU A 229 10.83 -25.42 -12.14
N LYS A 230 11.83 -25.39 -13.04
CA LYS A 230 12.52 -24.13 -13.40
C LYS A 230 11.56 -23.09 -13.97
N LEU A 231 10.63 -23.50 -14.84
CA LEU A 231 9.61 -22.60 -15.38
C LEU A 231 8.70 -22.05 -14.28
N ILE A 232 8.28 -22.88 -13.32
CA ILE A 232 7.44 -22.45 -12.20
C ILE A 232 8.19 -21.42 -11.33
N VAL A 233 9.47 -21.67 -11.02
CA VAL A 233 10.31 -20.72 -10.29
C VAL A 233 10.44 -19.41 -11.03
N GLY A 234 10.74 -19.45 -12.33
CA GLY A 234 10.85 -18.24 -13.16
C GLY A 234 9.57 -17.42 -13.14
N ARG A 235 8.41 -18.08 -13.28
CA ARG A 235 7.10 -17.41 -13.18
C ARG A 235 6.84 -16.80 -11.80
N PHE A 236 7.31 -17.43 -10.74
CA PHE A 236 7.17 -16.89 -9.39
C PHE A 236 8.08 -15.67 -9.19
N GLU A 237 9.30 -15.68 -9.76
CA GLU A 237 10.17 -14.49 -9.78
C GLU A 237 9.55 -13.35 -10.59
N ASP A 238 8.90 -13.64 -11.72
CA ASP A 238 8.14 -12.65 -12.49
C ASP A 238 6.98 -12.05 -11.66
N ASP A 239 6.23 -12.89 -10.93
CA ASP A 239 5.16 -12.45 -10.02
C ASP A 239 5.73 -11.54 -8.89
N LEU A 240 6.92 -11.86 -8.35
CA LEU A 240 7.61 -11.01 -7.37
C LEU A 240 8.09 -9.69 -7.99
N GLN A 241 8.55 -9.71 -9.23
CA GLN A 241 8.97 -8.50 -9.92
C GLN A 241 7.77 -7.58 -10.17
N GLU A 242 6.62 -8.11 -10.56
CA GLU A 242 5.38 -7.34 -10.64
C GLU A 242 5.01 -6.73 -9.29
N ARG A 243 5.22 -7.47 -8.19
CA ARG A 243 4.97 -6.97 -6.83
C ARG A 243 5.91 -5.82 -6.45
N ARG A 244 7.19 -5.87 -6.84
CA ARG A 244 8.15 -4.77 -6.66
C ARG A 244 7.69 -3.52 -7.41
N ASN A 245 7.28 -3.67 -8.66
CA ASN A 245 6.76 -2.55 -9.46
C ASN A 245 5.51 -1.92 -8.82
N GLN A 246 4.60 -2.75 -8.27
CA GLN A 246 3.43 -2.25 -7.54
C GLN A 246 3.80 -1.53 -6.24
N LEU A 247 4.83 -1.97 -5.53
CA LEU A 247 5.36 -1.31 -4.35
C LEU A 247 5.93 0.07 -4.70
N ASP A 248 6.69 0.18 -5.78
CA ASP A 248 7.25 1.46 -6.27
C ASP A 248 6.13 2.44 -6.69
N ALA A 249 5.09 1.94 -7.36
CA ALA A 249 3.91 2.72 -7.72
C ALA A 249 3.17 3.24 -6.48
N LEU A 250 2.97 2.39 -5.47
CA LEU A 250 2.36 2.78 -4.19
C LEU A 250 3.17 3.84 -3.45
N GLN A 251 4.50 3.68 -3.39
CA GLN A 251 5.39 4.67 -2.76
C GLN A 251 5.33 6.01 -3.48
N THR A 252 5.32 5.99 -4.81
CA THR A 252 5.13 7.20 -5.63
C THR A 252 3.80 7.86 -5.28
N ALA A 253 2.69 7.12 -5.33
CA ALA A 253 1.36 7.65 -5.05
C ALA A 253 1.24 8.23 -3.63
N MET A 254 1.81 7.55 -2.63
CA MET A 254 1.86 8.00 -1.24
C MET A 254 2.61 9.34 -1.12
N SER A 255 3.77 9.47 -1.78
CA SER A 255 4.54 10.73 -1.76
C SER A 255 3.75 11.89 -2.37
N LEU A 256 2.99 11.65 -3.44
CA LEU A 256 2.12 12.68 -4.03
C LEU A 256 0.99 13.06 -3.06
N LEU A 257 0.40 12.11 -2.35
CA LEU A 257 -0.62 12.40 -1.33
C LEU A 257 -0.04 13.20 -0.16
N GLU A 258 1.17 12.87 0.30
CA GLU A 258 1.88 13.62 1.35
C GLU A 258 2.16 15.07 0.92
N GLN A 259 2.53 15.29 -0.34
CA GLN A 259 2.69 16.63 -0.91
C GLN A 259 1.36 17.39 -0.93
N ILE A 260 0.29 16.75 -1.41
CA ILE A 260 -1.06 17.35 -1.41
C ILE A 260 -1.48 17.73 0.01
N VAL A 261 -1.24 16.86 0.99
CA VAL A 261 -1.54 17.14 2.41
C VAL A 261 -0.73 18.32 2.92
N SER A 262 0.56 18.42 2.60
CA SER A 262 1.44 19.51 3.05
C SER A 262 1.02 20.87 2.46
N GLU A 263 0.68 20.90 1.18
CA GLU A 263 0.12 22.09 0.51
C GLU A 263 -1.24 22.46 1.10
N LEU A 264 -2.12 21.48 1.33
CA LEU A 264 -3.39 21.69 2.01
C LEU A 264 -3.21 22.14 3.45
N ASP A 265 -2.17 21.77 4.16
CA ASP A 265 -1.95 22.23 5.53
C ASP A 265 -1.29 23.63 5.56
N GLY A 266 -0.82 24.13 4.42
CA GLY A 266 -0.06 25.38 4.32
C GLY A 266 1.35 25.27 4.91
N SER A 267 1.77 24.05 5.25
CA SER A 267 3.11 23.73 5.74
C SER A 267 4.04 23.46 4.57
N VAL A 268 4.32 24.51 3.78
CA VAL A 268 5.48 24.49 2.89
C VAL A 268 6.73 24.49 3.78
N THR A 269 7.18 23.30 4.18
CA THR A 269 8.57 23.09 4.51
C THR A 269 9.32 23.28 3.21
N THR A 270 9.92 24.47 3.05
CA THR A 270 10.96 24.73 2.06
C THR A 270 11.89 23.52 2.03
N THR A 271 11.74 22.71 0.99
CA THR A 271 12.70 21.67 0.65
C THR A 271 14.03 22.40 0.48
N PRO A 272 15.12 22.01 1.17
CA PRO A 272 16.39 22.69 1.00
C PRO A 272 16.79 22.50 -0.46
N ALA A 273 16.85 23.62 -1.19
CA ALA A 273 17.36 23.67 -2.53
C ALA A 273 18.67 22.89 -2.57
N CYS A 274 18.75 21.94 -3.49
CA CYS A 274 19.98 21.27 -3.86
C CYS A 274 21.01 22.36 -4.22
N VAL A 275 21.92 22.64 -3.29
CA VAL A 275 23.05 23.54 -3.52
C VAL A 275 23.99 22.80 -4.47
N CYS A 276 23.81 23.07 -5.76
CA CYS A 276 24.89 22.93 -6.72
C CYS A 276 26.06 23.80 -6.21
N SER A 277 27.11 23.10 -5.79
CA SER A 277 28.36 23.70 -5.40
C SER A 277 29.06 24.25 -6.63
N SER A 278 29.10 25.58 -6.76
CA SER A 278 30.27 26.29 -7.29
C SER A 278 30.23 27.80 -7.00
N GLN A 279 31.29 28.22 -6.28
CA GLN A 279 31.96 29.53 -6.30
C GLN A 279 31.40 30.74 -5.49
N LYS A 280 32.05 30.95 -4.34
CA LYS A 280 32.69 32.20 -3.82
C LYS A 280 32.10 33.56 -4.25
N MET A 281 31.65 34.36 -3.27
CA MET A 281 32.40 35.50 -2.68
C MET A 281 31.58 36.20 -1.57
N ALA A 282 32.28 36.96 -0.74
CA ALA A 282 31.92 37.45 0.59
C ALA A 282 30.90 38.61 0.64
N SER A 283 30.14 38.72 1.73
CA SER A 283 30.32 39.71 2.82
C SER A 283 29.01 40.03 3.59
N THR A 284 29.12 39.97 4.94
CA THR A 284 28.41 40.70 6.03
C THR A 284 27.00 41.27 5.81
N SER A 285 26.02 40.90 6.65
CA SER A 285 25.72 41.58 7.93
C SER A 285 24.37 41.15 8.56
N ASN A 286 24.38 41.03 9.89
CA ASN A 286 23.30 40.99 10.90
C ASN A 286 21.84 41.31 10.50
N SER A 287 20.89 40.48 10.97
CA SER A 287 19.80 40.92 11.85
C SER A 287 19.09 39.76 12.54
N ALA A 288 18.85 39.92 13.84
CA ALA A 288 18.10 39.03 14.73
C ALA A 288 16.58 39.09 14.48
N GLY A 289 15.86 38.05 14.92
CA GLY A 289 14.44 38.18 15.27
C GLY A 289 13.56 36.95 15.09
N ASN A 290 13.38 36.21 16.19
CA ASN A 290 12.15 35.54 16.66
C ASN A 290 11.24 34.75 15.68
N GLY A 291 11.08 33.46 15.97
CA GLY A 291 10.03 32.62 15.38
C GLY A 291 9.82 31.29 16.13
N MET A 292 9.28 31.39 17.35
CA MET A 292 8.46 30.43 18.12
C MET A 292 8.65 28.92 17.90
N ALA A 293 9.14 28.29 18.97
CA ALA A 293 9.07 26.85 19.24
C ALA A 293 7.63 26.38 19.41
N PHE A 294 7.23 25.33 18.70
CA PHE A 294 6.05 24.52 19.05
C PHE A 294 6.28 23.04 18.68
N ILE A 295 5.83 22.17 19.57
CA ILE A 295 5.69 20.70 19.46
C ILE A 295 6.97 19.86 19.72
N LEU A 296 7.31 19.71 21.01
CA LEU A 296 8.00 18.53 21.53
C LEU A 296 7.37 18.13 22.86
N ARG A 297 6.30 17.31 22.83
CA ARG A 297 5.77 16.70 24.06
C ARG A 297 4.96 15.44 23.79
N TRP A 298 5.58 14.34 23.36
CA TRP A 298 4.90 13.02 23.37
C TRP A 298 5.80 11.82 23.74
N PHE A 299 6.85 12.02 24.54
CA PHE A 299 7.60 10.92 25.16
C PHE A 299 8.03 11.24 26.60
N GLN A 300 7.08 11.20 27.54
CA GLN A 300 7.36 10.95 28.95
C GLN A 300 6.25 10.08 29.52
N GLY A 301 6.42 8.76 29.43
CA GLY A 301 5.37 7.86 29.91
C GLY A 301 5.69 6.38 30.01
N PHE A 302 6.94 5.92 29.91
CA PHE A 302 7.27 4.53 30.25
C PHE A 302 8.69 4.40 30.81
N LYS A 303 8.83 4.57 32.12
CA LYS A 303 9.89 3.93 32.89
C LYS A 303 9.45 3.69 34.34
N ARG A 304 9.56 2.42 34.72
CA ARG A 304 9.67 1.85 36.07
C ARG A 304 8.37 1.67 36.87
N ARG A 305 7.97 0.40 37.01
CA ARG A 305 7.89 -0.22 38.34
C ARG A 305 8.56 -1.60 38.31
N LYS A 306 9.30 -1.85 39.40
CA LYS A 306 9.72 -3.17 39.88
C LYS A 306 8.50 -3.98 40.27
#